data_AF-A0A2H5YYM2-F1
#
_entry.id   AF-A0A2H5YYM2-F1
#
_cell.length_a   1.000
_cell.length_b   1.000
_cell.length_c   1.000
_cell.angle_alpha   90.00
_cell.angle_beta   90.00
_cell.angle_gamma   90.00
#
_symmetry.space_group_name_H-M   'P 1'
#
loop_
_entity.id
_entity.type
_entity.pdbx_description
1 polymer ?
#
loop_
_entity_poly.entity_id
_entity_poly.type
_entity_poly.pdbx_seq_one_letter_code
_entity_poly.pdbx_strand_id
1 'polypeptide(L)' 'MQRWDDPYGPIRAPDFPPGLVWFNVQRPLRLADLAGRLAILDFWTYC' A
#
# COMPACT_ATOMS: atom_id res chain seq x y z
N MET A 1 4.64 16.93 -16.01
CA MET A 1 3.45 17.58 -15.43
C MET A 1 3.26 17.05 -14.01
N GLN A 2 3.75 17.80 -13.03
CA GLN A 2 3.49 17.64 -11.59
C GLN A 2 3.23 19.06 -11.09
N ARG A 3 2.16 19.29 -10.32
CA ARG A 3 1.94 20.58 -9.67
C ARG A 3 2.82 20.62 -8.42
N TRP A 4 3.68 21.62 -8.33
CA TRP A 4 4.75 21.73 -7.32
C TRP A 4 4.26 22.29 -5.97
N ASP A 5 2.95 22.51 -5.84
CA ASP A 5 2.34 23.22 -4.72
C ASP A 5 1.47 22.30 -3.84
N ASP A 6 1.68 20.98 -3.89
CA ASP A 6 0.98 20.03 -3.01
C ASP A 6 1.59 20.11 -1.60
N PRO A 7 0.86 20.61 -0.59
CA PRO A 7 1.38 20.76 0.77
C PRO A 7 1.70 19.42 1.44
N TYR A 8 1.24 18.29 0.90
CA TYR A 8 1.43 16.98 1.52
C TYR A 8 2.58 16.17 0.92
N GLY A 9 3.01 16.47 -0.31
CA GLY A 9 4.06 15.75 -1.01
C GLY A 9 3.87 14.21 -0.98
N PRO A 10 4.86 13.44 -1.45
CA PRO A 10 4.84 11.99 -1.27
C PRO A 10 5.08 11.64 0.21
N ILE A 11 4.08 11.03 0.84
CA ILE A 11 4.23 10.45 2.19
C ILE A 11 4.67 8.98 2.12
N ARG A 12 5.28 8.50 3.20
CA ARG A 12 5.52 7.06 3.36
C ARG A 12 4.17 6.35 3.56
N ALA A 13 3.94 5.29 2.79
CA ALA A 13 2.78 4.44 2.99
C ALA A 13 2.80 3.81 4.40
N PRO A 14 1.67 3.80 5.13
CA PRO A 14 1.57 3.12 6.41
C PRO A 14 1.54 1.60 6.22
N ASP A 15 1.96 0.85 7.24
CA ASP A 15 1.88 -0.63 7.19
C ASP A 15 0.42 -1.10 7.21
N PHE A 16 0.18 -2.35 6.83
CA PHE A 16 -1.16 -2.93 6.83
C PHE A 16 -1.68 -3.13 8.27
N PRO A 17 -2.95 -2.81 8.57
CA PRO A 17 -3.53 -3.07 9.87
C PRO A 17 -3.45 -4.55 10.29
N PRO A 18 -3.29 -4.84 11.59
CA PRO A 18 -3.32 -6.21 12.08
C PRO A 18 -4.74 -6.81 11.97
N GLY A 19 -4.83 -8.14 11.89
CA GLY A 19 -6.10 -8.86 11.94
C GLY A 19 -6.91 -8.87 10.63
N LEU A 20 -6.36 -8.35 9.53
CA LEU A 20 -6.99 -8.45 8.21
C LEU A 20 -6.93 -9.90 7.68
N VAL A 21 -7.98 -10.32 6.97
CA VAL A 21 -8.00 -11.58 6.21
C VAL A 21 -7.29 -11.35 4.88
N TRP A 22 -6.34 -12.22 4.57
CA TRP A 22 -5.58 -12.18 3.32
C TRP A 22 -5.94 -13.37 2.44
N PHE A 23 -5.93 -13.14 1.13
CA PHE A 23 -6.13 -14.17 0.11
C PHE A 23 -4.86 -14.29 -0.75
N ASN A 24 -4.64 -15.47 -1.35
CA ASN A 24 -3.54 -15.74 -2.30
C ASN A 24 -2.11 -15.54 -1.74
N VAL A 25 -1.94 -15.65 -0.42
CA VAL A 25 -0.63 -15.53 0.24
C VAL A 25 -0.46 -16.60 1.33
N GLN A 26 0.77 -16.98 1.64
CA GLN A 26 1.07 -17.95 2.70
C GLN A 26 0.95 -17.37 4.11
N ARG A 27 1.13 -16.06 4.26
CA ARG A 27 1.02 -15.29 5.52
C ARG A 27 0.65 -13.84 5.22
N PRO A 28 0.08 -13.09 6.19
CA PRO A 28 -0.11 -11.65 6.07
C PRO A 28 1.18 -10.93 5.65
N LEU A 29 1.06 -9.95 4.75
CA LEU A 29 2.17 -9.14 4.29
C LEU A 29 2.36 -7.90 5.16
N ARG A 30 3.61 -7.47 5.28
CA ARG A 30 4.01 -6.15 5.78
C ARG A 30 4.59 -5.35 4.62
N LEU A 31 4.53 -4.01 4.66
CA LEU A 31 5.19 -3.20 3.63
C LEU A 31 6.69 -3.50 3.50
N ALA A 32 7.36 -3.88 4.59
CA ALA A 32 8.76 -4.27 4.58
C ALA A 32 9.03 -5.52 3.71
N ASP A 33 8.07 -6.44 3.58
CA ASP A 33 8.19 -7.62 2.71
C ASP A 33 8.24 -7.25 1.22
N LEU A 34 7.79 -6.04 0.86
CA LEU A 34 7.70 -5.53 -0.52
C LEU A 34 8.83 -4.55 -0.88
N ALA A 35 9.80 -4.35 0.02
CA ALA A 35 10.90 -3.42 -0.21
C ALA A 35 11.68 -3.77 -1.50
N GLY A 36 12.01 -2.74 -2.29
CA GLY A 36 12.69 -2.89 -3.58
C GLY A 36 11.77 -3.26 -4.76
N ARG A 37 10.46 -3.35 -4.55
CA ARG A 37 9.45 -3.57 -5.61
C ARG A 37 8.56 -2.35 -5.78
N LEU A 38 8.06 -2.14 -7.01
CA LEU A 38 6.93 -1.25 -7.24
C LEU A 38 5.66 -1.97 -6.78
N ALA A 39 5.06 -1.50 -5.69
CA ALA A 39 3.80 -2.00 -5.18
C ALA A 39 2.66 -1.05 -5.59
N ILE A 40 1.56 -1.61 -6.07
CA ILE A 40 0.33 -0.88 -6.41
C ILE A 40 -0.74 -1.30 -5.40
N LEU A 41 -1.34 -0.32 -4.73
CA LEU A 41 -2.53 -0.53 -3.89
C LEU A 41 -3.75 -0.19 -4.72
N ASP A 42 -4.60 -1.19 -4.94
CA ASP A 42 -5.87 -1.05 -5.66
C ASP A 42 -7.02 -1.13 -4.66
N PHE A 43 -7.71 0.00 -4.46
CA PHE A 43 -8.84 0.09 -3.54
C PHE A 43 -10.13 -0.16 -4.33
N TRP A 44 -10.68 -1.36 -4.18
CA TRP A 44 -11.86 -1.80 -4.93
C TRP A 44 -12.87 -2.50 -4.02
N THR A 45 -14.08 -2.63 -4.54
CA THR A 45 -15.17 -3.44 -3.99
C THR A 45 -15.82 -4.22 -5.12
N TYR A 46 -16.42 -5.37 -4.81
CA TYR A 46 -17.10 -6.21 -5.79
C TYR A 46 -18.47 -5.67 -6.23
N CYS A 47 -19.06 -4.76 -5.46
CA CYS A 47 -20.41 -4.23 -5.65
C CYS A 47 -20.41 -2.72 -5.88
#